data_AF-A0A7C3YIG3-F1
#
_entry.id   AF-A0A7C3YIG3-F1
#
_cell.length_a   1.000
_cell.length_b   1.000
_cell.length_c   1.000
_cell.angle_alpha   90.00
_cell.angle_beta   90.00
_cell.angle_gamma   90.00
#
_symmetry.space_group_name_H-M   'P 1'
#
loop_
_entity.id
_entity.type
_entity.pdbx_description
1 polymer ?
#
loop_
_entity_poly.entity_id
_entity_poly.type
_entity_poly.pdbx_seq_one_letter_code
_entity_poly.pdbx_strand_id
1 'polypeptide(L)'
;MDIYLRLKELIKAQNTTQEWVAKKANISFRTFNGWITKRICPKADQAYHIARILNTTVEYLVAGDEGTKYLIDLFQREGILFKPPPRIADIVDIIQALDDEKLNIIRPMIHALGEGKPEQKVSAK
;
A
#
# COMPACT_ATOMS: atom_id res chain seq x y z
N MET A 1 21.67 0.76 5.59
CA MET A 1 21.31 -0.63 5.97
C MET A 1 20.54 -1.23 4.81
N ASP A 2 20.98 -2.38 4.30
CA ASP A 2 20.51 -2.92 3.02
C ASP A 2 19.13 -3.62 3.14
N ILE A 3 18.33 -3.58 2.06
CA ILE A 3 16.98 -4.15 1.99
C ILE A 3 16.87 -5.60 2.49
N TYR A 4 17.89 -6.43 2.25
CA TYR A 4 17.87 -7.83 2.67
C TYR A 4 18.00 -8.03 4.18
N LEU A 5 18.67 -7.12 4.91
CA LEU A 5 18.69 -7.17 6.39
C LEU A 5 17.28 -6.95 6.92
N ARG A 6 16.61 -5.90 6.41
CA ARG A 6 15.24 -5.55 6.82
C ARG A 6 14.25 -6.66 6.50
N LEU A 7 14.37 -7.30 5.34
CA LEU A 7 13.54 -8.46 5.01
C LEU A 7 13.72 -9.59 6.05
N LYS A 8 14.95 -9.91 6.45
CA LYS A 8 15.20 -10.93 7.48
C LYS A 8 14.60 -10.53 8.83
N GLU A 9 14.77 -9.28 9.23
CA GLU A 9 14.26 -8.75 10.49
C GLU A 9 12.72 -8.78 10.53
N LEU A 10 12.06 -8.31 9.46
CA LEU A 10 10.60 -8.30 9.36
C LEU A 10 10.02 -9.72 9.32
N ILE A 11 10.64 -10.64 8.58
CA ILE A 11 10.24 -12.05 8.54
C ILE A 11 10.33 -12.67 9.94
N LYS A 12 11.44 -12.39 10.65
CA LYS A 12 11.63 -12.87 12.02
C LYS A 12 10.61 -12.25 12.99
N ALA A 13 10.35 -10.94 12.87
CA ALA A 13 9.39 -10.23 13.71
C ALA A 13 7.96 -10.75 13.54
N GLN A 14 7.59 -11.18 12.34
CA GLN A 14 6.29 -11.79 12.05
C GLN A 14 6.20 -13.29 12.35
N ASN A 15 7.26 -13.89 12.88
CA ASN A 15 7.34 -15.33 13.15
C ASN A 15 6.94 -16.19 11.93
N THR A 16 7.36 -15.75 10.73
CA THR A 16 7.09 -16.42 9.46
C THR A 16 8.39 -16.87 8.80
N THR A 17 8.30 -17.49 7.62
CA THR A 17 9.47 -17.98 6.87
C THR A 17 9.65 -17.26 5.55
N GLN A 18 10.86 -17.32 4.99
CA GLN A 18 11.15 -16.77 3.68
C GLN A 18 10.35 -17.48 2.58
N GLU A 19 10.16 -18.79 2.71
CA GLU A 19 9.33 -19.62 1.83
C GLU A 19 7.87 -19.15 1.86
N TRP A 20 7.35 -18.82 3.04
CA TRP A 20 5.98 -18.33 3.19
C TRP A 20 5.79 -16.98 2.49
N VAL A 21 6.73 -16.03 2.69
CA VAL A 21 6.68 -14.72 2.03
C VAL A 21 6.82 -14.86 0.52
N ALA A 22 7.77 -15.67 0.04
CA ALA A 22 7.96 -15.92 -1.38
C ALA A 22 6.68 -16.51 -2.02
N LYS A 23 6.07 -17.50 -1.38
CA LYS A 23 4.81 -18.10 -1.83
C LYS A 23 3.67 -17.08 -1.89
N LYS A 24 3.52 -16.25 -0.85
CA LYS A 24 2.48 -15.20 -0.80
C LYS A 24 2.70 -14.11 -1.84
N ALA A 25 3.95 -13.80 -2.17
CA ALA A 25 4.32 -12.83 -3.19
C ALA A 25 4.30 -13.39 -4.62
N ASN A 26 3.94 -14.68 -4.79
CA ASN A 26 4.01 -15.39 -6.07
C ASN A 26 5.43 -15.38 -6.69
N ILE A 27 6.45 -15.53 -5.85
CA ILE A 27 7.87 -15.53 -6.22
C ILE A 27 8.45 -16.90 -5.86
N SER A 28 9.27 -17.46 -6.75
CA SER A 28 9.94 -18.72 -6.43
C SER A 28 10.86 -18.52 -5.23
N PHE A 29 10.88 -19.49 -4.30
CA PHE A 29 11.77 -19.42 -3.14
C PHE A 29 13.23 -19.26 -3.53
N ARG A 30 13.66 -19.91 -4.64
CA ARG A 30 15.00 -19.77 -5.18
C ARG A 30 15.33 -18.32 -5.56
N THR A 31 14.39 -17.63 -6.21
CA THR A 31 14.54 -16.22 -6.58
C THR A 31 14.65 -15.35 -5.33
N PHE A 32 13.73 -15.54 -4.38
CA PHE A 32 13.68 -14.76 -3.14
C PHE A 32 14.95 -14.95 -2.29
N ASN A 33 15.38 -16.20 -2.08
CA ASN A 33 16.64 -16.51 -1.40
C ASN A 33 17.86 -15.97 -2.19
N GLY A 34 17.81 -16.00 -3.52
CA GLY A 34 18.82 -15.40 -4.39
C GLY A 34 18.96 -13.89 -4.13
N TRP A 35 17.86 -13.18 -3.91
CA TRP A 35 17.92 -11.75 -3.56
C TRP A 35 18.56 -11.49 -2.21
N ILE A 36 18.20 -12.28 -1.19
CA ILE A 36 18.74 -12.13 0.15
C ILE A 36 20.25 -12.44 0.19
N THR A 37 20.67 -13.51 -0.48
CA THR A 37 22.07 -13.98 -0.49
C THR A 37 22.96 -13.10 -1.34
N LYS A 38 22.49 -12.67 -2.52
CA LYS A 38 23.26 -11.85 -3.47
C LYS A 38 23.06 -10.35 -3.27
N ARG A 39 22.27 -9.94 -2.27
CA ARG A 39 21.97 -8.54 -1.96
C ARG A 39 21.34 -7.80 -3.15
N ILE A 40 20.48 -8.49 -3.90
CA ILE A 40 19.80 -7.93 -5.08
C ILE A 40 18.52 -7.25 -4.62
N CYS A 41 18.30 -6.04 -5.13
CA CYS A 41 17.02 -5.35 -4.94
C CYS A 41 15.96 -5.99 -5.86
N PRO A 42 14.79 -6.38 -5.35
CA PRO A 42 13.67 -6.80 -6.19
C PRO A 42 13.18 -5.64 -7.07
N LYS A 43 12.43 -5.95 -8.12
CA LYS A 43 11.75 -4.92 -8.92
C LYS A 43 10.68 -4.21 -8.07
N ALA A 44 10.30 -3.00 -8.48
CA ALA A 44 9.38 -2.16 -7.70
C ALA A 44 8.03 -2.84 -7.42
N ASP A 45 7.45 -3.53 -8.39
CA ASP A 45 6.22 -4.33 -8.25
C ASP A 45 6.39 -5.44 -7.21
N GLN A 46 7.50 -6.16 -7.26
CA GLN A 46 7.82 -7.24 -6.32
C GLN A 46 8.06 -6.70 -4.91
N ALA A 47 8.81 -5.60 -4.79
CA ALA A 47 9.05 -4.91 -3.53
C ALA A 47 7.73 -4.45 -2.89
N TYR A 48 6.81 -3.92 -3.69
CA TYR A 48 5.47 -3.51 -3.24
C TYR A 48 4.66 -4.69 -2.70
N HIS A 49 4.62 -5.82 -3.42
CA HIS A 49 3.90 -7.00 -2.94
C HIS A 49 4.49 -7.56 -1.64
N ILE A 50 5.82 -7.58 -1.53
CA ILE A 50 6.50 -8.03 -0.31
C ILE A 50 6.23 -7.07 0.86
N ALA A 51 6.29 -5.75 0.62
CA ALA A 51 5.99 -4.73 1.63
C ALA A 51 4.58 -4.92 2.19
N ARG A 52 3.59 -5.15 1.32
CA ARG A 52 2.21 -5.42 1.74
C ARG A 52 2.06 -6.68 2.57
N ILE A 53 2.72 -7.78 2.19
CA ILE A 53 2.70 -9.04 2.93
C ILE A 53 3.33 -8.85 4.32
N LEU A 54 4.41 -8.08 4.37
CA LEU A 54 5.15 -7.77 5.59
C LEU A 54 4.59 -6.55 6.36
N ASN A 55 3.40 -6.06 6.00
CA ASN A 55 2.74 -4.91 6.62
C ASN A 55 3.67 -3.69 6.83
N THR A 56 4.43 -3.34 5.80
CA THR A 56 5.38 -2.23 5.79
C THR A 56 5.29 -1.46 4.46
N THR A 57 6.18 -0.48 4.25
CA THR A 57 6.26 0.30 3.02
C THR A 57 7.49 -0.08 2.20
N VAL A 58 7.46 0.22 0.89
CA VAL A 58 8.63 0.00 0.03
C VAL A 58 9.78 0.93 0.45
N GLU A 59 9.46 2.13 0.88
CA GLU A 59 10.38 3.13 1.40
C GLU A 59 11.12 2.60 2.63
N TYR A 60 10.40 1.95 3.56
CA TYR A 60 11.03 1.30 4.70
C TYR A 60 11.89 0.11 4.26
N LEU A 61 11.42 -0.72 3.32
CA LEU A 61 12.23 -1.84 2.82
C LEU A 61 13.54 -1.37 2.18
N VAL A 62 13.52 -0.28 1.42
CA VAL A 62 14.68 0.17 0.64
C VAL A 62 15.59 1.08 1.46
N ALA A 63 15.03 2.12 2.09
CA ALA A 63 15.77 3.17 2.78
C ALA A 63 15.61 3.11 4.31
N GLY A 64 14.57 2.44 4.81
CA GLY A 64 14.33 2.31 6.25
C GLY A 64 13.73 3.50 6.91
N ASP A 65 14.21 3.77 8.12
CA ASP A 65 13.76 4.90 8.93
C ASP A 65 13.97 6.23 8.22
N GLU A 66 14.98 6.37 7.34
CA GLU A 66 15.14 7.55 6.48
C GLU A 66 14.01 7.67 5.45
N GLY A 67 13.62 6.56 4.83
CA GLY A 67 12.48 6.52 3.91
C GLY A 67 11.16 6.78 4.62
N THR A 68 10.97 6.19 5.80
CA THR A 68 9.80 6.43 6.66
C THR A 68 9.77 7.88 7.16
N LYS A 69 10.92 8.44 7.52
CA LYS A 69 11.02 9.86 7.91
C LYS A 69 10.62 10.78 6.77
N TYR A 70 11.05 10.51 5.54
CA TYR A 70 10.56 11.26 4.38
C TYR A 70 9.04 11.17 4.23
N LEU A 71 8.45 9.99 4.42
CA LEU A 71 6.99 9.83 4.39
C LEU A 71 6.26 10.56 5.54
N ILE A 72 6.81 10.52 6.75
CA ILE A 72 6.28 11.22 7.92
C ILE A 72 6.41 12.74 7.74
N ASP A 73 7.56 13.22 7.30
CA ASP A 73 7.81 14.64 7.05
C ASP A 73 6.91 15.16 5.92
N LEU A 74 6.71 14.37 4.86
CA LEU A 74 5.77 14.69 3.78
C LEU A 74 4.33 14.75 4.31
N PHE A 75 3.92 13.77 5.12
CA PHE A 75 2.61 13.76 5.76
C PHE A 75 2.41 14.95 6.70
N GLN A 76 3.43 15.31 7.48
CA GLN A 76 3.38 16.44 8.42
C GLN A 76 3.31 17.80 7.70
N ARG A 77 3.96 17.92 6.54
CA ARG A 77 4.02 19.17 5.76
C ARG A 77 2.83 19.35 4.81
N GLU A 78 2.37 18.26 4.21
CA GLU A 78 1.39 18.27 3.12
C GLU A 78 0.05 17.64 3.52
N GLY A 79 -0.06 17.07 4.72
CA GLY A 79 -1.31 16.59 5.31
C GLY A 79 -1.91 15.33 4.70
N ILE A 80 -1.38 14.79 3.60
CA ILE A 80 -2.00 13.63 2.92
C ILE A 80 -0.97 12.76 2.17
N LEU A 81 -0.99 11.43 2.38
CA LEU A 81 -0.31 10.42 1.53
C LEU A 81 -1.06 10.17 0.20
N PHE A 82 -2.23 10.81 0.02
CA PHE A 82 -3.14 10.64 -1.10
C PHE A 82 -3.45 11.99 -1.74
N LYS A 83 -3.00 12.19 -2.98
CA LYS A 83 -3.45 13.31 -3.81
C LYS A 83 -4.66 12.83 -4.63
N PRO A 84 -5.89 13.29 -4.33
CA PRO A 84 -7.06 12.89 -5.11
C PRO A 84 -6.89 13.28 -6.59
N PRO A 85 -7.39 12.46 -7.54
CA PRO A 85 -7.51 12.87 -8.94
C PRO A 85 -8.22 14.23 -9.06
N PRO A 86 -7.83 15.11 -10.00
CA PRO A 86 -8.37 16.48 -10.09
C PRO A 86 -9.90 16.55 -10.11
N ARG A 87 -10.56 15.56 -10.71
CA ARG A 87 -12.02 15.46 -10.82
C ARG A 87 -12.76 15.28 -9.48
N ILE A 88 -12.08 14.89 -8.41
CA ILE A 88 -12.67 14.68 -7.08
C ILE A 88 -11.94 15.44 -5.97
N ALA A 89 -10.96 16.28 -6.32
CA ALA A 89 -10.10 16.92 -5.33
C ALA A 89 -10.89 17.87 -4.43
N ASP A 90 -11.72 18.71 -5.04
CA ASP A 90 -12.68 19.59 -4.39
C ASP A 90 -13.64 18.84 -3.45
N ILE A 91 -14.17 17.70 -3.89
CA ILE A 91 -15.06 16.86 -3.09
C ILE A 91 -14.33 16.31 -1.86
N VAL A 92 -13.10 15.83 -2.04
CA VAL A 92 -12.29 15.28 -0.94
C VAL A 92 -11.93 16.37 0.06
N ASP A 93 -11.58 17.58 -0.39
CA ASP A 93 -11.30 18.73 0.47
C ASP A 93 -12.52 19.08 1.34
N ILE A 94 -13.72 19.08 0.75
CA ILE A 94 -14.97 19.32 1.47
C ILE A 94 -15.20 18.23 2.52
N ILE A 95 -15.04 16.96 2.17
CA ILE A 95 -15.25 15.82 3.07
C ILE A 95 -14.27 15.86 4.24
N GLN A 96 -13.00 16.19 3.99
CA GLN A 96 -11.97 16.28 5.02
C GLN A 96 -12.22 17.39 6.05
N ALA A 97 -12.95 18.44 5.67
CA ALA A 97 -13.33 19.52 6.58
C ALA A 97 -14.55 19.20 7.47
N LEU A 98 -15.21 18.05 7.27
CA LEU A 98 -16.37 17.63 8.07
C LEU A 98 -15.94 16.90 9.34
N ASP A 99 -16.74 17.08 10.40
CA ASP A 99 -16.63 16.30 11.64
C ASP A 99 -17.28 14.91 11.50
N ASP A 100 -17.00 14.04 12.48
CA ASP A 100 -17.46 12.65 12.47
C ASP A 100 -18.99 12.51 12.45
N GLU A 101 -19.72 13.46 13.06
CA GLU A 101 -21.18 13.47 13.07
C GLU A 101 -21.74 13.68 11.65
N LYS A 102 -21.24 14.70 10.95
CA LYS A 102 -21.60 14.99 9.55
C LYS A 102 -21.16 13.87 8.60
N LEU A 103 -20.01 13.26 8.84
CA LEU A 103 -19.52 12.12 8.06
C LEU A 103 -20.45 10.91 8.16
N ASN A 104 -20.99 10.63 9.35
CA ASN A 104 -21.94 9.54 9.54
C ASN A 104 -23.27 9.75 8.82
N ILE A 105 -23.70 11.01 8.65
CA ILE A 105 -24.92 11.37 7.90
C ILE A 105 -24.73 11.16 6.40
N ILE A 106 -23.61 11.61 5.83
CA ILE A 106 -23.40 11.55 4.37
C ILE A 106 -22.98 10.16 3.87
N ARG A 107 -22.40 9.33 4.73
CA ARG A 107 -21.95 7.97 4.39
C ARG A 107 -23.04 7.13 3.68
N PRO A 108 -24.26 6.96 4.22
CA PRO A 108 -25.31 6.19 3.53
C PRO A 108 -25.75 6.82 2.20
N MET A 109 -25.70 8.14 2.06
CA MET A 109 -26.06 8.83 0.81
C MET A 109 -25.06 8.55 -0.30
N ILE A 110 -23.76 8.60 0.03
CA ILE A 110 -22.68 8.27 -0.92
C ILE A 110 -22.78 6.80 -1.36
N HIS A 111 -23.08 5.89 -0.42
CA HIS A 111 -23.33 4.48 -0.74
C HIS A 111 -24.49 4.31 -1.73
N ALA A 112 -25.64 4.96 -1.46
CA ALA A 112 -26.80 4.90 -2.34
C ALA A 112 -26.51 5.44 -3.76
N LEU A 113 -25.69 6.50 -3.87
CA LEU A 113 -25.28 7.05 -5.17
C LEU A 113 -24.30 6.14 -5.92
N GLY A 114 -23.47 5.37 -5.21
CA GLY A 114 -22.52 4.43 -5.79
C GLY A 114 -23.16 3.14 -6.31
N GLU A 115 -24.24 2.68 -5.68
CA GLU A 115 -24.96 1.45 -6.05
C GLU A 115 -25.90 1.62 -7.25
N GLY A 116 -26.14 2.85 -7.72
CA GLY A 116 -27.07 3.19 -8.79
C GLY A 116 -26.61 3.01 -10.25
N LYS A 117 -25.54 2.24 -10.54
CA LYS A 117 -25.18 1.92 -11.94
C LYS A 117 -25.80 0.57 -12.35
N PRO A 118 -26.84 0.54 -13.20
CA PRO A 118 -27.28 -0.71 -13.79
C PRO A 118 -26.17 -1.27 -14.68
N GLU A 119 -25.83 -2.53 -14.44
CA GLU A 119 -25.04 -3.35 -15.36
C GLU A 119 -25.62 -3.20 -16.77
N GLN A 120 -24.89 -2.55 -17.67
CA GLN A 120 -25.18 -2.65 -19.10
C GLN A 120 -24.91 -4.10 -19.49
N LYS A 121 -25.98 -4.91 -19.54
CA LYS A 121 -25.98 -6.17 -20.27
C LYS A 121 -25.65 -5.85 -21.72
N VAL A 122 -24.40 -6.09 -22.11
CA VAL A 122 -24.02 -6.17 -23.52
C VAL A 122 -24.76 -7.38 -24.09
N SER A 123 -25.85 -7.11 -24.79
CA SER A 123 -26.49 -8.05 -25.69
C SER A 123 -25.53 -8.29 -26.85
N ALA A 124 -24.88 -9.45 -26.87
CA ALA A 124 -24.27 -9.97 -28.08
C ALA A 124 -25.40 -10.59 -28.93
N LYS A 125 -25.58 -10.02 -30.11
CA LYS A 125 -26.42 -10.52 -31.19
C LYS A 125 -25.60 -11.47 -32.07
#